data_AF-A0A7S2BCN5-F1
#
_entry.id   AF-A0A7S2BCN5-F1
#
_cell.length_a   1.000
_cell.length_b   1.000
_cell.length_c   1.000
_cell.angle_alpha   90.00
_cell.angle_beta   90.00
_cell.angle_gamma   90.00
#
_symmetry.space_group_name_H-M   'P 1'
#
loop_
_entity.id
_entity.type
_entity.pdbx_description
1 polymer ?
#
loop_
_entity_poly.entity_id
_entity_poly.type
_entity_poly.pdbx_seq_one_letter_code
_entity_poly.pdbx_strand_id
1 'polypeptide(L)'
;RPFHEVTASARRTRKPRPQATAVHTTPAADTPHSMLRLFVSLQLLVAAFAGVDVCPGEGPRYGDYKCNHDGTHRVCAQLVEESSGSPLSWGEGGDFWEITGQKQWQWDTSIVSEPNPGDSWCICMWAFAKLIGRVGCENVHLRCDSTDISYVLGSYHDGGHSLDEAHTCIEQKCPDAVARFRG
;
A
#
# COMPACT_ATOMS: atom_id res chain seq x y z
N ARG A 1 -43.60 -9.40 -28.67
CA ARG A 1 -44.20 -10.75 -28.86
C ARG A 1 -43.91 -11.18 -30.29
N PRO A 2 -43.82 -12.48 -30.62
CA PRO A 2 -43.75 -13.67 -29.74
C PRO A 2 -42.25 -14.04 -29.55
N PHE A 3 -41.73 -15.27 -29.39
CA PHE A 3 -41.99 -16.35 -28.41
C PHE A 3 -40.75 -17.28 -28.29
N HIS A 4 -40.42 -17.76 -27.07
CA HIS A 4 -40.00 -19.16 -26.75
C HIS A 4 -38.70 -19.71 -27.42
N GLU A 5 -38.01 -20.79 -27.02
CA GLU A 5 -38.12 -21.76 -25.91
C GLU A 5 -36.78 -22.52 -25.69
N VAL A 6 -36.60 -23.01 -24.45
CA VAL A 6 -36.12 -24.36 -24.07
C VAL A 6 -34.64 -24.78 -23.99
N THR A 7 -34.42 -25.40 -22.83
CA THR A 7 -33.31 -26.15 -22.22
C THR A 7 -32.53 -27.15 -23.07
N ALA A 8 -31.32 -27.48 -22.61
CA ALA A 8 -30.87 -28.88 -22.52
C ALA A 8 -29.97 -29.11 -21.29
N SER A 9 -30.36 -30.07 -20.43
CA SER A 9 -29.53 -30.59 -19.34
C SER A 9 -28.91 -31.92 -19.78
N ALA A 10 -27.61 -32.12 -19.54
CA ALA A 10 -26.95 -33.40 -19.75
C ALA A 10 -26.19 -33.84 -18.48
N ARG A 11 -26.22 -35.14 -18.18
CA ARG A 11 -25.99 -35.71 -16.84
C ARG A 11 -25.04 -36.90 -16.89
N ARG A 12 -24.19 -37.05 -15.86
CA ARG A 12 -23.47 -38.29 -15.47
C ARG A 12 -22.36 -38.72 -16.45
N THR A 13 -21.29 -39.39 -16.02
CA THR A 13 -21.26 -40.59 -15.15
C THR A 13 -20.07 -40.65 -14.18
N ARG A 14 -20.29 -41.29 -13.02
CA ARG A 14 -19.21 -41.81 -12.14
C ARG A 14 -18.98 -43.29 -12.50
N LYS A 15 -17.73 -43.77 -12.45
CA LYS A 15 -17.36 -45.19 -12.61
C LYS A 15 -16.82 -45.76 -11.28
N PRO A 16 -17.12 -47.02 -10.90
CA PRO A 16 -16.77 -47.56 -9.59
C PRO A 16 -15.41 -48.31 -9.52
N ARG A 17 -15.12 -48.74 -8.29
CA ARG A 17 -13.92 -49.40 -7.71
C ARG A 17 -13.58 -50.78 -8.32
N PRO A 18 -12.38 -51.33 -8.03
CA PRO A 18 -12.32 -52.35 -6.96
C PRO A 18 -11.13 -52.21 -5.96
N GLN A 19 -11.18 -52.99 -4.88
CA GLN A 19 -10.11 -53.18 -3.88
C GLN A 19 -9.51 -54.59 -4.04
N ALA A 20 -8.27 -54.83 -3.56
CA ALA A 20 -7.89 -56.01 -2.74
C ALA A 20 -6.38 -56.00 -2.36
N THR A 21 -6.07 -56.25 -1.07
CA THR A 21 -5.07 -57.19 -0.48
C THR A 21 -3.62 -57.31 -1.04
N ALA A 22 -2.56 -57.61 -0.26
CA ALA A 22 -2.41 -57.87 1.19
C ALA A 22 -0.93 -57.74 1.66
N VAL A 23 -0.76 -57.85 2.98
CA VAL A 23 0.43 -57.89 3.84
C VAL A 23 1.61 -58.74 3.31
N HIS A 24 2.84 -58.28 3.58
CA HIS A 24 3.98 -59.16 3.89
C HIS A 24 4.87 -58.56 5.00
N THR A 25 5.49 -59.43 5.79
CA THR A 25 6.11 -59.12 7.10
C THR A 25 7.64 -58.94 7.02
N THR A 26 8.21 -58.35 8.08
CA THR A 26 9.62 -57.97 8.32
C THR A 26 10.63 -59.15 8.29
N PRO A 27 11.95 -58.85 8.23
CA PRO A 27 12.72 -58.67 9.48
C PRO A 27 13.64 -57.42 9.49
N ALA A 28 14.20 -57.12 10.66
CA ALA A 28 15.09 -55.98 10.92
C ALA A 28 16.59 -56.36 10.84
N ALA A 29 17.45 -55.37 10.58
CA ALA A 29 18.88 -55.43 10.89
C ALA A 29 19.47 -54.02 11.08
N ASP A 30 20.12 -53.84 12.23
CA ASP A 30 21.36 -53.10 12.49
C ASP A 30 21.48 -51.57 12.28
N THR A 31 21.62 -50.91 13.44
CA THR A 31 22.32 -49.65 13.71
C THR A 31 23.84 -49.77 13.51
N PRO A 32 24.65 -48.70 13.72
CA PRO A 32 24.37 -47.26 13.79
C PRO A 32 25.17 -46.49 12.71
N HIS A 33 25.07 -45.15 12.67
CA HIS A 33 26.25 -44.27 12.82
C HIS A 33 25.82 -42.81 12.97
N SER A 34 26.45 -42.16 13.95
CA SER A 34 26.33 -40.73 14.21
C SER A 34 26.69 -39.91 12.95
N MET A 35 25.68 -39.28 12.34
CA MET A 35 25.88 -38.07 11.56
C MET A 35 25.17 -36.93 12.28
N LEU A 36 25.95 -36.22 13.10
CA LEU A 36 25.63 -34.88 13.58
C LEU A 36 25.37 -34.00 12.36
N ARG A 37 24.11 -33.91 11.92
CA ARG A 37 23.69 -33.01 10.85
C ARG A 37 23.85 -31.59 11.37
N LEU A 38 25.00 -30.99 11.09
CA LEU A 38 25.28 -29.59 11.29
C LEU A 38 24.40 -28.79 10.33
N PHE A 39 23.14 -28.58 10.72
CA PHE A 39 22.26 -27.61 10.10
C PHE A 39 22.81 -26.23 10.42
N VAL A 40 23.79 -25.79 9.61
CA VAL A 40 24.24 -24.41 9.59
C VAL A 40 23.08 -23.59 9.04
N SER A 41 22.28 -23.07 9.96
CA SER A 41 21.17 -22.17 9.66
C SER A 41 21.74 -20.90 9.03
N LEU A 42 21.77 -20.87 7.70
CA LEU A 42 22.09 -19.68 6.92
C LEU A 42 20.97 -18.65 7.15
N GLN A 43 21.10 -17.88 8.22
CA GLN A 43 20.18 -16.77 8.47
C GLN A 43 20.44 -15.70 7.42
N LEU A 44 19.57 -15.69 6.42
CA LEU A 44 19.52 -14.66 5.40
C LEU A 44 19.00 -13.39 6.08
N LEU A 45 19.92 -12.56 6.58
CA LEU A 45 19.65 -11.18 6.96
C LEU A 45 19.32 -10.40 5.67
N VAL A 46 18.06 -10.49 5.25
CA VAL A 46 17.51 -9.61 4.21
C VAL A 46 17.44 -8.21 4.81
N ALA A 47 18.46 -7.40 4.53
CA ALA A 47 18.37 -5.97 4.73
C ALA A 47 17.22 -5.46 3.85
N ALA A 48 16.14 -5.01 4.48
CA ALA A 48 15.08 -4.32 3.78
C ALA A 48 15.67 -3.02 3.23
N PHE A 49 15.78 -2.93 1.90
CA PHE A 49 16.20 -1.69 1.24
C PHE A 49 15.17 -0.61 1.55
N ALA A 50 15.60 0.45 2.23
CA ALA A 50 14.77 1.59 2.62
C ALA A 50 14.47 2.49 1.40
N GLY A 51 13.67 1.97 0.47
CA GLY A 51 13.08 2.74 -0.61
C GLY A 51 11.67 3.19 -0.26
N VAL A 52 11.21 4.28 -0.86
CA VAL A 52 9.81 4.69 -0.84
C VAL A 52 9.00 3.70 -1.67
N ASP A 53 7.88 3.20 -1.14
CA ASP A 53 6.99 2.28 -1.85
C ASP A 53 6.08 2.99 -2.86
N VAL A 54 5.44 2.20 -3.72
CA VAL A 54 4.41 2.70 -4.65
C VAL A 54 3.30 3.39 -3.86
N CYS A 55 2.88 4.57 -4.31
CA CYS A 55 1.69 5.26 -3.81
C CYS A 55 0.48 4.82 -4.65
N PRO A 56 -0.51 4.10 -4.08
CA PRO A 56 -1.62 3.55 -4.85
C PRO A 56 -2.54 4.69 -5.32
N GLY A 57 -2.65 4.87 -6.63
CA GLY A 57 -3.36 5.98 -7.27
C GLY A 57 -2.46 7.03 -7.92
N GLU A 58 -1.17 7.11 -7.56
CA GLU A 58 -0.23 8.05 -8.18
C GLU A 58 -0.10 7.80 -9.69
N GLY A 59 -0.14 8.88 -10.48
CA GLY A 59 -0.12 8.82 -11.94
C GLY A 59 1.26 8.54 -12.56
N PRO A 60 1.32 8.27 -13.88
CA PRO A 60 2.54 7.84 -14.57
C PRO A 60 3.61 8.95 -14.77
N ARG A 61 3.50 10.12 -14.11
CA ARG A 61 4.37 11.29 -14.38
C ARG A 61 5.87 11.04 -14.14
N TYR A 62 6.21 10.11 -13.24
CA TYR A 62 7.60 9.68 -12.99
C TYR A 62 7.89 8.23 -13.43
N GLY A 63 6.88 7.49 -13.89
CA GLY A 63 7.01 6.13 -14.43
C GLY A 63 7.09 4.98 -13.40
N ASP A 64 7.26 5.26 -12.11
CA ASP A 64 7.33 4.24 -11.04
C ASP A 64 6.26 4.36 -9.94
N TYR A 65 5.42 5.40 -10.01
CA TYR A 65 4.32 5.71 -9.08
C TYR A 65 4.76 5.99 -7.63
N LYS A 66 5.96 6.53 -7.42
CA LYS A 66 6.53 6.81 -6.08
C LYS A 66 6.60 8.31 -5.78
N CYS A 67 6.59 8.65 -4.49
CA CYS A 67 6.62 10.05 -4.02
C CYS A 67 8.04 10.56 -3.71
N ASN A 68 9.06 10.21 -4.52
CA ASN A 68 10.47 10.53 -4.22
C ASN A 68 11.21 11.27 -5.36
N HIS A 69 10.49 11.94 -6.27
CA HIS A 69 11.09 12.53 -7.49
C HIS A 69 11.35 14.03 -7.46
N ASP A 70 10.35 14.88 -7.20
CA ASP A 70 10.49 16.34 -7.32
C ASP A 70 10.57 17.08 -5.96
N GLY A 71 10.82 18.38 -5.97
CA GLY A 71 11.08 19.15 -4.74
C GLY A 71 9.90 19.28 -3.78
N THR A 72 8.68 18.89 -4.18
CA THR A 72 7.45 19.24 -3.44
C THR A 72 6.54 18.03 -3.18
N HIS A 73 6.37 17.13 -4.16
CA HIS A 73 5.39 16.04 -4.11
C HIS A 73 5.92 14.79 -3.39
N ARG A 74 6.12 14.91 -2.07
CA ARG A 74 6.83 13.92 -1.24
C ARG A 74 5.95 13.06 -0.34
N VAL A 75 4.66 13.38 -0.23
CA VAL A 75 3.73 12.76 0.72
C VAL A 75 2.67 11.94 -0.01
N CYS A 76 2.59 10.64 0.28
CA CYS A 76 1.49 9.80 -0.19
C CYS A 76 0.32 9.85 0.81
N ALA A 77 -0.74 10.57 0.45
CA ALA A 77 -1.93 10.73 1.28
C ALA A 77 -3.18 10.24 0.54
N GLN A 78 -4.12 9.65 1.28
CA GLN A 78 -5.42 9.24 0.75
C GLN A 78 -6.29 10.48 0.48
N LEU A 79 -6.77 10.62 -0.75
CA LEU A 79 -7.57 11.78 -1.20
C LEU A 79 -8.99 11.41 -1.67
N VAL A 80 -9.26 10.12 -1.90
CA VAL A 80 -10.59 9.62 -2.31
C VAL A 80 -11.05 8.45 -1.45
N GLU A 81 -12.35 8.22 -1.43
CA GLU A 81 -13.01 7.05 -0.86
C GLU A 81 -12.73 5.80 -1.72
N GLU A 82 -11.99 4.81 -1.20
CA GLU A 82 -11.64 3.55 -1.90
C GLU A 82 -12.87 2.87 -2.53
N SER A 83 -14.03 2.96 -1.86
CA SER A 83 -15.28 2.31 -2.29
C SER A 83 -15.99 2.98 -3.47
N SER A 84 -15.70 4.26 -3.78
CA SER A 84 -16.47 5.05 -4.74
C SER A 84 -15.65 5.94 -5.68
N GLY A 85 -14.36 6.15 -5.39
CA GLY A 85 -13.51 7.12 -6.09
C GLY A 85 -13.90 8.59 -5.89
N SER A 86 -14.87 8.88 -5.02
CA SER A 86 -15.29 10.25 -4.73
C SER A 86 -14.28 10.94 -3.80
N PRO A 87 -14.08 12.26 -3.89
CA PRO A 87 -13.25 13.03 -2.96
C PRO A 87 -13.54 12.73 -1.48
N LEU A 88 -12.49 12.44 -0.72
CA LEU A 88 -12.57 12.15 0.70
C LEU A 88 -12.95 13.42 1.48
N SER A 89 -14.04 13.35 2.23
CA SER A 89 -14.58 14.49 2.97
C SER A 89 -13.93 14.63 4.35
N TRP A 90 -13.38 15.81 4.63
CA TRP A 90 -12.79 16.16 5.91
C TRP A 90 -13.71 17.05 6.76
N GLY A 91 -15.00 16.66 6.80
CA GLY A 91 -16.04 17.37 7.56
C GLY A 91 -16.31 18.78 7.03
N GLU A 92 -16.46 19.75 7.92
CA GLU A 92 -16.68 21.17 7.56
C GLU A 92 -15.49 21.82 6.83
N GLY A 93 -14.38 21.11 6.66
CA GLY A 93 -13.28 21.53 5.80
C GLY A 93 -13.59 21.43 4.30
N GLY A 94 -14.51 20.56 3.91
CA GLY A 94 -14.62 20.09 2.52
C GLY A 94 -13.63 18.96 2.23
N ASP A 95 -13.35 18.71 0.95
CA ASP A 95 -12.31 17.75 0.55
C ASP A 95 -10.89 18.36 0.53
N PHE A 96 -9.88 17.53 0.25
CA PHE A 96 -8.48 17.97 0.14
C PHE A 96 -8.29 19.17 -0.78
N TRP A 97 -8.93 19.18 -1.95
CA TRP A 97 -8.77 20.22 -2.96
C TRP A 97 -9.49 21.51 -2.57
N GLU A 98 -10.60 21.42 -1.83
CA GLU A 98 -11.27 22.55 -1.18
C GLU A 98 -10.37 23.20 -0.12
N ILE A 99 -9.86 22.39 0.84
CA ILE A 99 -9.01 22.87 1.95
C ILE A 99 -7.73 23.52 1.42
N THR A 100 -7.09 22.89 0.45
CA THR A 100 -5.80 23.36 -0.09
C THR A 100 -5.96 24.51 -1.08
N GLY A 101 -7.14 24.69 -1.69
CA GLY A 101 -7.37 25.64 -2.78
C GLY A 101 -6.93 25.10 -4.14
N GLN A 102 -6.86 23.77 -4.28
CA GLN A 102 -6.31 23.05 -5.42
C GLN A 102 -7.36 22.44 -6.37
N LYS A 103 -8.62 22.90 -6.33
CA LYS A 103 -9.73 22.36 -7.18
C LYS A 103 -9.44 22.29 -8.68
N GLN A 104 -8.60 23.19 -9.21
CA GLN A 104 -8.15 23.15 -10.62
C GLN A 104 -7.22 21.96 -10.95
N TRP A 105 -6.75 21.24 -9.92
CA TRP A 105 -5.93 20.04 -9.97
C TRP A 105 -6.61 18.88 -9.24
N GLN A 106 -7.95 18.83 -9.27
CA GLN A 106 -8.72 17.71 -8.74
C GLN A 106 -8.50 16.48 -9.62
N TRP A 107 -7.76 15.50 -9.08
CA TRP A 107 -7.30 14.30 -9.77
C TRP A 107 -8.00 13.02 -9.30
N ASP A 108 -9.14 13.14 -8.62
CA ASP A 108 -10.00 12.04 -8.16
C ASP A 108 -10.23 10.95 -9.22
N THR A 109 -10.59 11.34 -10.44
CA THR A 109 -10.76 10.44 -11.58
C THR A 109 -9.47 9.75 -12.03
N SER A 110 -8.31 10.40 -11.86
CA SER A 110 -7.00 9.81 -12.19
C SER A 110 -6.53 8.82 -11.12
N ILE A 111 -6.79 9.12 -9.85
CA ILE A 111 -6.42 8.29 -8.69
C ILE A 111 -7.01 6.87 -8.78
N VAL A 112 -8.25 6.74 -9.26
CA VAL A 112 -8.92 5.43 -9.44
C VAL A 112 -8.67 4.77 -10.80
N SER A 113 -7.83 5.35 -11.65
CA SER A 113 -7.60 4.87 -13.02
C SER A 113 -6.36 3.98 -13.13
N GLU A 114 -6.41 3.03 -14.08
CA GLU A 114 -5.23 2.32 -14.59
C GLU A 114 -4.17 3.31 -15.10
N PRO A 115 -2.85 3.01 -14.96
CA PRO A 115 -2.24 1.70 -14.66
C PRO A 115 -1.93 1.43 -13.17
N ASN A 116 -2.31 2.33 -12.27
CA ASN A 116 -2.00 2.24 -10.83
C ASN A 116 -3.22 2.72 -10.02
N PRO A 117 -4.37 2.02 -10.10
CA PRO A 117 -5.58 2.46 -9.42
C PRO A 117 -5.41 2.36 -7.90
N GLY A 118 -5.94 3.34 -7.18
CA GLY A 118 -5.91 3.36 -5.72
C GLY A 118 -6.77 4.47 -5.13
N ASP A 119 -6.34 4.99 -3.98
CA ASP A 119 -7.06 5.96 -3.15
C ASP A 119 -6.24 7.21 -2.81
N SER A 120 -4.95 7.21 -3.20
CA SER A 120 -3.93 8.13 -2.73
C SER A 120 -3.20 8.83 -3.88
N TRP A 121 -2.48 9.90 -3.57
CA TRP A 121 -1.64 10.62 -4.53
C TRP A 121 -0.42 11.24 -3.84
N CYS A 122 0.67 11.45 -4.60
CA CYS A 122 1.85 12.18 -4.11
C CYS A 122 1.56 13.69 -4.10
N ILE A 123 1.15 14.21 -2.93
CA ILE A 123 0.79 15.61 -2.71
C ILE A 123 2.00 16.46 -2.26
N CYS A 124 1.88 17.78 -2.42
CA CYS A 124 2.85 18.75 -1.94
C CYS A 124 2.99 18.68 -0.40
N MET A 125 4.20 18.88 0.12
CA MET A 125 4.44 18.96 1.57
C MET A 125 3.66 20.12 2.19
N TRP A 126 3.61 21.28 1.53
CA TRP A 126 2.83 22.44 1.99
C TRP A 126 1.32 22.14 2.06
N ALA A 127 0.83 21.34 1.11
CA ALA A 127 -0.59 20.97 1.03
C ALA A 127 -0.95 20.00 2.16
N PHE A 128 -0.04 19.09 2.51
CA PHE A 128 -0.15 18.21 3.67
C PHE A 128 -0.13 18.99 4.99
N ALA A 129 0.83 19.91 5.18
CA ALA A 129 0.89 20.79 6.35
C ALA A 129 -0.40 21.62 6.50
N LYS A 130 -0.91 22.20 5.40
CA LYS A 130 -2.17 22.95 5.38
C LYS A 130 -3.39 22.07 5.69
N LEU A 131 -3.41 20.81 5.21
CA LEU A 131 -4.45 19.85 5.55
C LEU A 131 -4.44 19.56 7.07
N ILE A 132 -3.28 19.24 7.64
CA ILE A 132 -3.10 19.01 9.09
C ILE A 132 -3.57 20.24 9.89
N GLY A 133 -3.18 21.45 9.49
CA GLY A 133 -3.61 22.69 10.15
C GLY A 133 -5.13 22.93 10.10
N ARG A 134 -5.85 22.33 9.14
CA ARG A 134 -7.32 22.42 9.04
C ARG A 134 -8.04 21.29 9.77
N VAL A 135 -7.54 20.06 9.72
CA VAL A 135 -8.28 18.85 10.15
C VAL A 135 -7.68 18.18 11.38
N GLY A 136 -6.48 18.57 11.80
CA GLY A 136 -5.71 17.93 12.88
C GLY A 136 -4.99 16.66 12.41
N CYS A 137 -3.82 16.36 13.01
CA CYS A 137 -3.02 15.21 12.59
C CYS A 137 -3.81 13.89 12.68
N GLU A 138 -4.54 13.63 13.77
CA GLU A 138 -5.25 12.34 13.95
C GLU A 138 -6.11 11.95 12.74
N ASN A 139 -6.78 12.93 12.15
CA ASN A 139 -7.70 12.72 11.05
C ASN A 139 -7.02 12.49 9.69
N VAL A 140 -5.77 12.93 9.45
CA VAL A 140 -5.15 12.72 8.13
C VAL A 140 -4.78 11.26 7.88
N HIS A 141 -4.95 10.81 6.63
CA HIS A 141 -4.66 9.44 6.19
C HIS A 141 -3.36 9.44 5.37
N LEU A 142 -2.25 9.11 6.04
CA LEU A 142 -0.89 9.11 5.52
C LEU A 142 -0.40 7.67 5.29
N ARG A 143 0.14 7.37 4.12
CA ARG A 143 0.82 6.09 3.83
C ARG A 143 2.32 6.25 4.10
N CYS A 144 2.77 5.77 5.27
CA CYS A 144 4.14 5.97 5.76
C CYS A 144 5.21 5.40 4.82
N ASP A 145 5.08 4.15 4.38
CA ASP A 145 6.10 3.49 3.54
C ASP A 145 6.13 4.05 2.11
N SER A 146 5.01 4.60 1.62
CA SER A 146 4.89 5.28 0.31
C SER A 146 5.24 6.78 0.36
N THR A 147 5.67 7.31 1.51
CA THR A 147 6.05 8.72 1.71
C THR A 147 7.57 8.85 1.83
N ASP A 148 8.16 9.89 1.25
CA ASP A 148 9.59 10.19 1.41
C ASP A 148 9.86 10.88 2.75
N ILE A 149 9.69 10.13 3.84
CA ILE A 149 9.79 10.59 5.24
C ILE A 149 11.12 11.32 5.48
N SER A 150 12.22 10.81 4.92
CA SER A 150 13.55 11.42 4.99
C SER A 150 13.60 12.82 4.36
N TYR A 151 13.02 12.98 3.16
CA TYR A 151 13.02 14.27 2.47
C TYR A 151 12.09 15.27 3.16
N VAL A 152 10.90 14.82 3.59
CA VAL A 152 9.95 15.70 4.30
C VAL A 152 10.58 16.22 5.58
N LEU A 153 11.09 15.34 6.46
CA LEU A 153 11.73 15.76 7.72
C LEU A 153 13.03 16.56 7.52
N GLY A 154 13.69 16.43 6.37
CA GLY A 154 14.84 17.25 5.98
C GLY A 154 14.49 18.64 5.44
N SER A 155 13.21 18.90 5.15
CA SER A 155 12.71 20.12 4.49
C SER A 155 11.87 20.95 5.45
N TYR A 156 12.28 22.18 5.77
CA TYR A 156 11.53 23.02 6.71
C TYR A 156 10.42 23.87 6.07
N HIS A 157 10.48 24.08 4.76
CA HIS A 157 9.52 24.91 4.03
C HIS A 157 9.22 24.34 2.64
N ASP A 158 7.98 24.50 2.20
CA ASP A 158 7.51 24.21 0.84
C ASP A 158 6.45 25.25 0.44
N GLY A 159 6.43 25.71 -0.81
CA GLY A 159 5.46 26.71 -1.29
C GLY A 159 5.42 28.05 -0.52
N GLY A 160 6.39 28.32 0.36
CA GLY A 160 6.36 29.47 1.29
C GLY A 160 5.65 29.20 2.64
N HIS A 161 5.22 27.97 2.89
CA HIS A 161 4.65 27.50 4.16
C HIS A 161 5.73 26.81 5.02
N SER A 162 5.59 26.86 6.35
CA SER A 162 6.35 25.98 7.25
C SER A 162 5.86 24.54 7.12
N LEU A 163 6.74 23.59 7.46
CA LEU A 163 6.47 22.15 7.52
C LEU A 163 6.47 21.59 8.95
N ASP A 164 6.53 22.44 9.98
CA ASP A 164 6.57 22.02 11.40
C ASP A 164 5.38 21.12 11.81
N GLU A 165 4.17 21.43 11.35
CA GLU A 165 2.98 20.60 11.58
C GLU A 165 3.06 19.25 10.84
N ALA A 166 3.63 19.24 9.63
CA ALA A 166 3.86 18.02 8.86
C ALA A 166 4.92 17.12 9.53
N HIS A 167 6.01 17.71 10.04
CA HIS A 167 7.04 16.99 10.79
C HIS A 167 6.45 16.33 12.04
N THR A 168 5.77 17.11 12.87
CA THR A 168 5.14 16.63 14.10
C THR A 168 4.16 15.49 13.81
N CYS A 169 3.36 15.61 12.75
CA CYS A 169 2.39 14.58 12.38
C CYS A 169 3.05 13.30 11.81
N ILE A 170 4.16 13.44 11.07
CA ILE A 170 4.97 12.31 10.59
C ILE A 170 5.63 11.57 11.75
N GLU A 171 6.20 12.28 12.73
CA GLU A 171 6.76 11.67 13.94
C GLU A 171 5.70 10.90 14.74
N GLN A 172 4.47 11.42 14.78
CA GLN A 172 3.35 10.76 15.47
C GLN A 172 2.84 9.53 14.71
N LYS A 173 2.58 9.62 13.40
CA LYS A 173 1.93 8.55 12.62
C LYS A 173 2.88 7.50 12.07
N CYS A 174 4.14 7.85 11.86
CA CYS A 174 5.13 6.98 11.21
C CYS A 174 6.37 6.71 12.08
N PRO A 175 6.24 6.38 13.39
CA PRO A 175 7.37 6.29 14.31
C PRO A 175 8.45 5.29 13.85
N ASP A 176 8.05 4.17 13.25
CA ASP A 176 8.98 3.18 12.70
C ASP A 176 9.77 3.71 11.49
N ALA A 177 9.13 4.48 10.61
CA ALA A 177 9.81 5.08 9.46
C ALA A 177 10.76 6.21 9.89
N VAL A 178 10.36 7.00 10.89
CA VAL A 178 11.24 8.00 11.52
C VAL A 178 12.42 7.36 12.25
N ALA A 179 12.21 6.22 12.92
CA ALA A 179 13.29 5.45 13.53
C ALA A 179 14.29 4.92 12.48
N ARG A 180 13.80 4.41 11.33
CA ARG A 180 14.64 3.98 10.20
C ARG A 180 15.43 5.11 9.55
N PHE A 181 14.93 6.35 9.61
CA PHE A 181 15.65 7.54 9.13
C PHE A 181 16.74 8.03 10.11
N ARG A 182 16.54 7.83 11.41
CA ARG A 182 17.41 8.35 12.48
C ARG A 182 18.50 7.40 12.97
N GLY A 183 18.48 6.13 12.55
CA GLY A 183 19.43 5.07 12.94
C GLY A 183 20.44 4.72 11.85
#